data_AF-A0A8S3H1S3-F1
#
_entry.id   AF-A0A8S3H1S3-F1
#
_cell.length_a   1.000
_cell.length_b   1.000
_cell.length_c   1.000
_cell.angle_alpha   90.00
_cell.angle_beta   90.00
_cell.angle_gamma   90.00
#
_symmetry.space_group_name_H-M   'P 1'
#
loop_
_entity.id
_entity.type
_entity.pdbx_description
1 polymer ?
#
loop_
_entity_poly.entity_id
_entity_poly.type
_entity_poly.pdbx_seq_one_letter_code
_entity_poly.pdbx_strand_id
1 'polypeptide(L)' 'IGVFNGDLLLDIIIANYGTNDIDILIGDGNGSFTPAPDITSEYASRPFSVSVGDFNNDGKLDAAVANSGFDNLKVFL' A
#
# COMPACT_ATOMS: atom_id res chain seq x y z
N ILE A 1 -5.63 2.36 4.47
CA ILE A 1 -6.35 3.61 4.09
C ILE A 1 -5.47 4.77 4.53
N GLY A 2 -5.32 5.79 3.69
CA GLY A 2 -4.45 6.93 3.93
C GLY A 2 -4.52 7.94 2.78
N VAL A 3 -3.80 9.04 2.85
CA VAL A 3 -3.60 9.98 1.72
C VAL A 3 -2.23 9.67 1.10
N PHE A 4 -2.18 9.04 -0.07
CA PHE A 4 -0.92 8.59 -0.68
C PHE A 4 -0.43 9.49 -1.84
N ASN A 5 -1.31 10.28 -2.45
CA ASN A 5 -0.97 11.17 -3.58
C ASN A 5 -0.89 12.67 -3.22
N GLY A 6 -1.21 13.03 -1.96
CA GLY A 6 -1.16 14.41 -1.45
C GLY A 6 -2.38 15.28 -1.77
N ASP A 7 -3.50 14.72 -2.24
CA ASP A 7 -4.71 15.48 -2.59
C ASP A 7 -5.70 15.71 -1.42
N LEU A 8 -5.37 15.21 -0.22
CA LEU A 8 -6.19 15.25 1.01
C LEU A 8 -7.46 14.39 0.98
N LEU A 9 -7.58 13.48 0.01
CA LEU A 9 -8.66 12.51 -0.10
C LEU A 9 -8.17 11.13 0.36
N LEU A 10 -9.10 10.32 0.88
CA LEU A 10 -8.76 8.98 1.37
C LEU A 10 -8.58 8.01 0.20
N ASP A 11 -7.40 7.41 0.17
CA ASP A 11 -6.99 6.33 -0.71
C ASP A 11 -6.98 4.98 0.02
N ILE A 12 -6.98 3.90 -0.75
CA ILE A 12 -6.94 2.52 -0.24
C ILE A 12 -5.62 1.90 -0.67
N ILE A 13 -4.99 1.17 0.26
CA ILE A 13 -3.85 0.29 -0.04
C ILE A 13 -4.29 -1.16 0.16
N ILE A 14 -3.92 -2.04 -0.76
CA ILE A 14 -4.39 -3.43 -0.80
C ILE A 14 -3.19 -4.36 -0.85
N ALA A 15 -3.21 -5.39 -0.01
CA ALA A 15 -2.24 -6.48 -0.05
C ALA A 15 -2.85 -7.66 -0.82
N ASN A 16 -2.36 -7.93 -2.03
CA ASN A 16 -2.91 -9.00 -2.86
C ASN A 16 -2.07 -10.28 -2.76
N TYR A 17 -2.50 -11.17 -1.87
CA TYR A 17 -1.82 -12.44 -1.62
C TYR A 17 -1.62 -13.30 -2.87
N GLY A 18 -2.61 -13.34 -3.77
CA GLY A 18 -2.62 -14.24 -4.92
C GLY A 18 -1.76 -13.76 -6.09
N THR A 19 -1.81 -12.47 -6.39
CA THR A 19 -1.08 -11.84 -7.50
C THR A 19 0.34 -11.44 -7.13
N ASN A 20 0.66 -11.39 -5.82
CA ASN A 20 1.96 -10.97 -5.29
C ASN A 20 2.26 -9.51 -5.66
N ASP A 21 1.30 -8.62 -5.38
CA ASP A 21 1.46 -7.18 -5.56
C ASP A 21 0.75 -6.40 -4.45
N ILE A 22 1.07 -5.11 -4.40
CA ILE A 22 0.42 -4.12 -3.54
C ILE A 22 -0.15 -3.05 -4.46
N ASP A 23 -1.46 -2.84 -4.37
CA ASP A 23 -2.16 -1.81 -5.12
C ASP A 23 -2.49 -0.62 -4.24
N ILE A 24 -2.50 0.56 -4.87
CA ILE A 24 -3.10 1.76 -4.29
C ILE A 24 -4.27 2.15 -5.17
N LEU A 25 -5.45 2.35 -4.57
CA LEU A 25 -6.61 2.91 -5.24
C LEU A 25 -6.81 4.34 -4.76
N ILE A 26 -6.71 5.29 -5.69
CA ILE A 26 -6.84 6.72 -5.46
C ILE A 26 -8.31 7.11 -5.35
N GLY A 27 -8.68 7.68 -4.21
CA GLY A 27 -10.04 8.10 -3.92
C GLY A 27 -10.37 9.46 -4.52
N ASP A 28 -11.60 9.62 -5.00
CA ASP A 28 -12.10 10.91 -5.51
C ASP A 28 -12.94 11.70 -4.48
N GLY A 29 -13.01 11.20 -3.24
CA GLY A 29 -13.81 11.79 -2.16
C GLY A 29 -15.31 11.50 -2.23
N ASN A 30 -15.81 10.93 -3.33
CA ASN A 30 -17.22 10.56 -3.52
C ASN A 30 -17.47 9.06 -3.38
N GLY A 31 -16.45 8.31 -2.94
CA GLY A 31 -16.49 6.86 -2.82
C GLY A 31 -16.13 6.12 -4.11
N SER A 32 -15.70 6.83 -5.17
CA SER A 32 -15.08 6.20 -6.33
C SER A 32 -13.58 6.08 -6.12
N PHE A 33 -12.99 5.06 -6.74
CA PHE A 33 -11.57 4.77 -6.65
C PHE A 33 -11.00 4.43 -8.03
N THR A 34 -9.80 4.93 -8.31
CA THR A 34 -9.06 4.63 -9.55
C THR A 34 -7.72 4.00 -9.22
N PRO A 35 -7.27 2.96 -9.94
CA PRO A 35 -6.00 2.32 -9.66
C PRO A 35 -4.82 3.27 -9.95
N ALA A 36 -3.90 3.39 -9.00
CA ALA A 36 -2.58 3.98 -9.20
C ALA A 36 -1.66 2.98 -9.93
N PRO A 37 -0.51 3.42 -10.48
CA PRO A 37 0.50 2.50 -10.98
C PRO A 37 0.95 1.49 -9.90
N ASP A 38 0.98 0.20 -10.26
CA ASP A 38 1.26 -0.90 -9.33
C ASP A 38 2.60 -0.73 -8.61
N ILE A 39 2.59 -0.96 -7.29
CA ILE A 39 3.84 -1.18 -6.55
C ILE A 39 4.13 -2.67 -6.67
N THR A 40 4.90 -3.01 -7.71
CA THR A 40 5.31 -4.39 -7.96
C THR A 40 6.05 -4.92 -6.74
N SER A 41 5.49 -5.98 -6.16
CA SER A 41 6.17 -6.75 -5.15
C SER A 41 6.97 -7.88 -5.81
N GLU A 42 7.84 -8.51 -5.03
CA GLU A 42 8.67 -9.61 -5.53
C GLU A 42 7.82 -10.84 -5.85
N TYR A 43 8.21 -11.61 -6.86
CA TYR A 43 7.52 -12.85 -7.22
C TYR A 43 7.43 -13.79 -6.00
N ALA A 44 6.24 -14.35 -5.75
CA ALA A 44 5.94 -15.22 -4.62
C ALA A 44 5.99 -14.56 -3.22
N SER A 45 5.98 -13.22 -3.11
CA SER A 45 5.96 -12.51 -1.82
C SER A 45 4.74 -12.80 -0.94
N ARG A 46 3.57 -13.04 -1.54
CA ARG A 46 2.31 -13.33 -0.83
C ARG A 46 2.04 -12.33 0.31
N PRO A 47 1.88 -11.04 -0.02
CA PRO A 47 1.56 -10.02 0.98
C PRO A 47 0.18 -10.32 1.57
N PHE A 48 0.03 -10.21 2.88
CA PHE A 48 -1.23 -10.57 3.55
C PHE A 48 -1.71 -9.54 4.57
N SER A 49 -0.86 -8.58 4.92
CA SER A 49 -1.22 -7.50 5.84
C SER A 49 -0.44 -6.25 5.49
N VAL A 50 -1.09 -5.09 5.68
CA VAL A 50 -0.51 -3.78 5.48
C VAL A 50 -0.86 -2.87 6.66
N SER A 51 0.14 -2.14 7.16
CA SER A 51 -0.02 -1.06 8.13
C SER A 51 0.48 0.24 7.53
N VAL A 52 -0.18 1.35 7.86
CA VAL A 52 0.09 2.67 7.28
C VAL A 52 0.38 3.65 8.42
N GLY A 53 1.39 4.50 8.25
CA GLY A 53 1.77 5.53 9.19
C GLY A 53 3.00 6.28 8.70
N ASP A 54 3.30 7.44 9.27
CA ASP A 54 4.58 8.11 9.04
C ASP A 54 5.64 7.44 9.94
N PHE A 55 6.44 6.53 9.39
CA PHE A 55 7.44 5.75 10.12
C PHE A 55 8.82 6.39 10.11
N ASN A 56 9.09 7.26 9.13
CA ASN A 56 10.38 7.95 8.97
C ASN A 56 10.36 9.45 9.40
N ASN A 57 9.20 9.99 9.78
CA ASN A 57 8.94 11.38 10.13
C ASN A 57 9.17 12.38 8.99
N ASP A 58 8.88 12.02 7.73
CA ASP A 58 8.96 12.93 6.59
C ASP A 58 7.63 13.67 6.31
N GLY A 59 6.58 13.36 7.07
CA GLY A 59 5.24 13.95 6.92
C GLY A 59 4.40 13.32 5.81
N LYS A 60 4.86 12.23 5.18
CA LYS A 60 4.08 11.40 4.26
C LYS A 60 3.73 10.08 4.91
N LEU A 61 2.73 9.40 4.34
CA LEU A 61 2.36 8.08 4.81
C LEU A 61 3.25 7.02 4.18
N ASP A 62 3.92 6.27 5.04
CA ASP A 62 4.67 5.06 4.72
C ASP A 62 3.75 3.83 4.80
N ALA A 63 4.22 2.71 4.24
CA ALA A 63 3.52 1.42 4.30
C ALA A 63 4.45 0.29 4.76
N ALA A 64 4.02 -0.46 5.77
CA ALA A 64 4.68 -1.68 6.22
C ALA A 64 3.86 -2.90 5.78
N VAL A 65 4.47 -3.78 4.98
CA VAL A 65 3.83 -4.94 4.35
C VAL A 65 4.45 -6.23 4.87
N ALA A 66 3.62 -7.10 5.43
CA ALA A 66 4.02 -8.44 5.83
C ALA A 66 3.89 -9.42 4.67
N ASN A 67 4.99 -10.11 4.34
CA ASN A 67 5.08 -11.05 3.22
C ASN A 67 5.26 -12.47 3.75
N SER A 68 4.24 -13.30 3.59
CA SER A 68 4.26 -14.68 4.08
C SER A 68 5.07 -15.63 3.21
N GLY A 69 5.38 -15.26 1.96
CA GLY A 69 6.19 -16.10 1.08
C GLY A 69 7.70 -15.99 1.35
N PHE A 70 8.14 -14.90 1.96
CA PHE A 70 9.55 -14.63 2.29
C PHE A 70 9.83 -14.53 3.79
N ASP A 71 8.82 -14.77 4.64
CA ASP A 71 8.91 -14.60 6.10
C ASP A 71 9.53 -13.25 6.51
N ASN A 72 9.15 -12.18 5.82
CA ASN A 72 9.72 -10.84 6.04
C ASN A 72 8.66 -9.74 6.16
N LEU A 73 9.12 -8.57 6.61
CA LEU A 73 8.40 -7.30 6.58
C LEU A 73 9.15 -6.35 5.65
N LYS A 74 8.46 -5.74 4.68
CA LYS A 74 9.01 -4.70 3.80
C LYS A 74 8.36 -3.36 4.14
N VAL A 75 9.16 -2.31 4.25
CA VAL A 75 8.67 -0.95 4.51
C VAL A 75 8.92 -0.09 3.29
N PHE A 76 7.88 0.60 2.83
CA PHE A 76 7.91 1.60 1.77
C PHE A 76 7.85 2.98 2.43
N LEU A 77 8.83 3.82 2.11
CA LEU A 77 9.08 5.15 2.66
C LEU A 77 8.87 6.23 1.59
#